data_AF-A0A1T4NSA2-F1
#
_entry.id   AF-A0A1T4NSA2-F1
#
_cell.length_a   1.000
_cell.length_b   1.000
_cell.length_c   1.000
_cell.angle_alpha   90.00
_cell.angle_beta   90.00
_cell.angle_gamma   90.00
#
_symmetry.space_group_name_H-M   'P 1'
#
loop_
_entity.id
_entity.type
_entity.pdbx_description
1 polymer ?
#
loop_
_entity_poly.entity_id
_entity_poly.type
_entity_poly.pdbx_seq_one_letter_code
_entity_poly.pdbx_strand_id
1 'polypeptide(L)'
;MPYYSLSQIAKALKTYHDLRSVSRTVQVLGYPTRARLYSWIHEEGKVRTRKRKCSYKNTWEHPRNPPANIKLEAIRRCFENGEKVVDVAEGLGYSTACIYKWRRLYLTKGTLALQSCNRKKPRGPLEEGKDDFSSAEVSALNRKVRDLEMEVAILKETLNILKKDPGVDVSALNYLPGLTCPAAYSITT
;
A
#
# COMPACT_ATOMS: atom_id res chain seq x y z
N MET A 1 4.80 36.30 -3.88
CA MET A 1 5.34 36.24 -5.26
C MET A 1 4.85 37.47 -6.00
N PRO A 2 5.70 38.48 -6.27
CA PRO A 2 5.25 39.68 -6.97
C PRO A 2 4.91 39.31 -8.43
N TYR A 3 3.64 39.50 -8.79
CA TYR A 3 3.15 39.33 -10.15
C TYR A 3 3.62 40.53 -10.97
N TYR A 4 4.44 40.30 -12.00
CA TYR A 4 4.74 41.33 -13.00
C TYR A 4 3.49 41.61 -13.83
N SER A 5 3.21 42.88 -14.09
CA SER A 5 2.08 43.26 -14.95
C SER A 5 2.36 42.91 -16.41
N LEU A 6 1.31 42.72 -17.22
CA LEU A 6 1.46 42.44 -18.65
C LEU A 6 2.25 43.56 -19.38
N SER A 7 2.07 44.81 -18.94
CA SER A 7 2.83 45.97 -19.45
C SER A 7 4.32 45.86 -19.13
N GLN A 8 4.69 45.44 -17.91
CA GLN A 8 6.08 45.21 -17.54
C GLN A 8 6.73 44.09 -18.37
N ILE A 9 5.99 43.01 -18.63
CA ILE A 9 6.46 41.91 -19.48
C ILE A 9 6.70 42.40 -20.91
N ALA A 10 5.75 43.12 -21.50
CA ALA A 10 5.87 43.66 -22.85
C ALA A 10 7.05 44.65 -22.97
N LYS A 11 7.23 45.53 -21.97
CA LYS A 11 8.37 46.46 -21.92
C LYS A 11 9.71 45.73 -21.83
N ALA A 12 9.80 44.68 -21.02
CA ALA A 12 11.01 43.86 -20.89
C ALA A 12 11.35 43.11 -22.17
N LEU A 13 10.35 42.56 -22.88
CA LEU A 13 10.55 41.90 -24.17
C LEU A 13 10.98 42.91 -25.25
N LYS A 14 10.33 44.07 -25.34
CA LYS A 14 10.70 45.11 -26.31
C LYS A 14 12.15 45.58 -26.13
N THR A 15 12.51 45.94 -24.90
CA THR A 15 13.89 46.37 -24.58
C THR A 15 14.92 45.27 -24.80
N TYR A 16 14.55 43.99 -24.63
CA TYR A 16 15.40 42.87 -25.03
C TYR A 16 15.62 42.80 -26.54
N HIS A 17 14.58 43.00 -27.36
CA HIS A 17 14.72 43.01 -28.83
C HIS A 17 15.58 44.17 -29.32
N ASP A 18 15.50 45.33 -28.66
CA ASP A 18 16.31 46.52 -28.96
C ASP A 18 17.79 46.31 -28.59
N LEU A 19 18.08 45.79 -27.38
CA LEU A 19 19.44 45.63 -26.85
C LEU A 19 20.12 44.31 -27.25
N ARG A 20 19.33 43.30 -27.65
CA ARG A 20 19.76 41.92 -27.95
C ARG A 20 20.57 41.24 -26.82
N SER A 21 20.44 41.70 -25.57
CA SER A 21 21.20 41.19 -24.43
C SER A 21 20.38 41.15 -23.14
N VAL A 22 20.11 39.94 -22.63
CA VAL A 22 19.35 39.70 -21.38
C VAL A 22 19.98 40.43 -20.19
N SER A 23 21.31 40.33 -20.04
CA SER A 23 22.01 40.98 -18.93
C SER A 23 21.89 42.51 -18.98
N ARG A 24 21.96 43.09 -20.18
CA ARG A 24 21.82 44.54 -20.35
C ARG A 24 20.38 44.99 -20.12
N THR A 25 19.40 44.24 -20.59
CA THR A 25 17.97 44.52 -20.36
C THR A 25 17.63 44.55 -18.88
N VAL A 26 18.12 43.55 -18.10
CA VAL A 26 17.90 43.51 -16.65
C VAL A 26 18.62 44.66 -15.94
N GLN A 27 19.82 45.03 -16.37
CA GLN A 27 20.56 46.16 -15.81
C GLN A 27 19.85 47.51 -16.06
N VAL A 28 19.26 47.69 -17.24
CA VAL A 28 18.56 48.93 -17.63
C VAL A 28 17.20 49.05 -16.94
N LEU A 29 16.44 47.95 -16.83
CA LEU A 29 15.10 47.99 -16.25
C LEU A 29 15.07 47.78 -14.73
N GLY A 30 16.10 47.16 -14.14
CA GLY A 30 16.12 46.77 -12.72
C GLY A 30 15.23 45.56 -12.39
N TYR A 31 14.52 45.02 -13.38
CA TYR A 31 13.67 43.83 -13.32
C TYR A 31 13.53 43.24 -14.74
N PRO A 32 13.05 42.00 -14.92
CA PRO A 32 12.91 40.92 -13.94
C PRO A 32 14.27 40.23 -13.69
N THR A 33 14.31 39.14 -12.92
CA THR A 33 15.49 38.27 -12.86
C THR A 33 15.81 37.70 -14.25
N ARG A 34 17.10 37.50 -14.58
CA ARG A 34 17.55 36.90 -15.86
C ARG A 34 16.78 35.63 -16.23
N ALA A 35 16.59 34.72 -15.27
CA ALA A 35 15.83 33.47 -15.46
C ALA A 35 14.39 33.71 -15.94
N ARG A 36 13.74 34.75 -15.41
CA ARG A 36 12.36 35.10 -15.78
C ARG A 36 12.29 35.69 -17.19
N LEU A 37 13.27 36.54 -17.54
CA LEU A 37 13.36 37.08 -18.89
C LEU A 37 13.61 35.97 -19.92
N TYR A 38 14.48 34.99 -19.62
CA TYR A 38 14.63 33.79 -20.46
C TYR A 38 13.33 33.01 -20.63
N SER A 39 12.54 32.83 -19.56
CA SER A 39 11.22 32.19 -19.67
C SER A 39 10.28 32.97 -20.59
N TRP A 40 10.23 34.31 -20.46
CA TRP A 40 9.37 35.14 -21.32
C TRP A 40 9.80 35.11 -22.78
N ILE A 41 11.10 35.17 -23.07
CA ILE A 41 11.62 35.02 -24.44
C ILE A 41 11.26 33.64 -25.00
N HIS A 42 11.35 32.59 -24.18
CA HIS A 42 10.96 31.24 -24.59
C HIS A 42 9.45 31.07 -24.81
N GLU A 43 8.63 31.81 -24.06
CA GLU A 43 7.17 31.82 -24.18
C GLU A 43 6.66 32.80 -25.27
N GLU A 44 7.50 33.74 -25.71
CA GLU A 44 7.19 34.70 -26.76
C GLU A 44 6.86 33.98 -28.08
N GLY A 45 5.74 34.33 -28.71
CA GLY A 45 5.26 33.69 -29.93
C GLY A 45 4.65 32.30 -29.74
N LYS A 46 4.70 31.71 -28.53
CA LYS A 46 3.98 30.45 -28.25
C LYS A 46 2.53 30.76 -27.94
N VAL A 47 1.63 30.30 -28.81
CA VAL A 47 0.23 30.17 -28.44
C VAL A 47 0.18 29.25 -27.23
N ARG A 48 -0.34 29.74 -26.10
CA ARG A 48 -0.62 28.91 -24.91
C ARG A 48 -1.70 27.91 -25.31
N THR A 49 -1.29 26.79 -25.91
CA THR A 49 -2.19 25.70 -26.20
C THR A 49 -2.76 25.27 -24.86
N ARG A 50 -4.10 25.26 -24.76
CA ARG A 50 -4.74 24.63 -23.61
C ARG A 50 -4.15 23.24 -23.53
N LYS A 51 -3.50 22.91 -22.40
CA LYS A 51 -3.01 21.55 -22.13
C LYS A 51 -4.10 20.59 -22.58
N ARG A 52 -3.78 19.63 -23.45
CA ARG A 52 -4.77 18.67 -23.98
C ARG A 52 -5.58 18.16 -22.81
N LYS A 53 -6.89 18.37 -22.84
CA LYS A 53 -7.77 17.77 -21.83
C LYS A 53 -7.52 16.27 -21.91
N CYS A 54 -7.07 15.70 -20.81
CA CYS A 54 -6.82 14.27 -20.72
C CYS A 54 -8.13 13.57 -21.12
N SER A 55 -8.12 12.84 -22.24
CA SER A 55 -9.29 12.16 -22.80
C SER A 55 -9.59 10.90 -21.99
N TYR A 56 -9.94 11.08 -20.72
CA TYR A 56 -10.43 9.98 -19.89
C TYR A 56 -11.95 10.05 -19.87
N LYS A 57 -12.59 8.95 -20.28
CA LYS A 57 -14.03 8.74 -20.13
C LYS A 57 -14.32 8.77 -18.62
N ASN A 58 -15.01 9.81 -18.15
CA ASN A 58 -15.47 9.92 -16.78
C ASN A 58 -16.99 9.99 -16.83
N THR A 59 -17.62 8.85 -17.03
CA THR A 59 -19.07 8.68 -17.06
C THR A 59 -19.55 8.11 -15.74
N TRP A 60 -20.86 8.12 -15.50
CA TRP A 60 -21.43 7.51 -14.29
C TRP A 60 -21.19 5.99 -14.27
N GLU A 61 -21.27 5.34 -15.43
CA GLU A 61 -20.99 3.90 -15.61
C GLU A 61 -19.49 3.56 -15.52
N HIS A 62 -18.61 4.50 -15.89
CA HIS A 62 -17.17 4.31 -15.83
C HIS A 62 -16.50 5.52 -15.17
N PRO A 63 -16.62 5.62 -13.82
CA PRO A 63 -16.07 6.75 -13.09
C PRO A 63 -14.55 6.66 -13.05
N ARG A 64 -13.87 7.81 -13.16
CA ARG A 64 -12.40 7.88 -13.07
C ARG A 64 -11.84 7.21 -11.80
N ASN A 65 -12.61 7.24 -10.71
CA ASN A 65 -12.28 6.56 -9.48
C ASN A 65 -13.35 5.52 -9.17
N PRO A 66 -13.15 4.25 -9.54
CA PRO A 66 -14.13 3.21 -9.26
C PRO A 66 -14.37 3.02 -7.76
N PRO A 67 -15.53 2.49 -7.39
CA PRO A 67 -15.79 2.03 -6.02
C PRO A 67 -14.82 0.90 -5.61
N ALA A 68 -14.68 0.67 -4.31
CA ALA A 68 -13.67 -0.25 -3.76
C ALA A 68 -13.87 -1.70 -4.22
N ASN A 69 -15.11 -2.14 -4.41
CA ASN A 69 -15.46 -3.46 -4.92
C ASN A 69 -14.81 -3.74 -6.29
N ILE A 70 -14.89 -2.81 -7.24
CA ILE A 70 -14.28 -2.98 -8.58
C ILE A 70 -12.76 -3.06 -8.48
N LYS A 71 -12.14 -2.29 -7.58
CA LYS A 71 -10.69 -2.34 -7.37
C LYS A 71 -10.25 -3.66 -6.74
N LEU A 72 -11.01 -4.15 -5.76
CA LEU A 72 -10.78 -5.45 -5.14
C LEU A 72 -10.93 -6.57 -6.16
N GLU A 73 -11.98 -6.53 -6.97
CA GLU A 73 -12.21 -7.51 -8.03
C GLU A 73 -11.04 -7.56 -9.01
N ALA A 74 -10.55 -6.39 -9.45
CA ALA A 74 -9.37 -6.31 -10.30
C ALA A 74 -8.14 -6.96 -9.65
N ILE A 75 -7.93 -6.74 -8.34
CA ILE A 75 -6.80 -7.31 -7.59
C ILE A 75 -6.95 -8.83 -7.47
N ARG A 76 -8.13 -9.33 -7.09
CA ARG A 76 -8.40 -10.77 -6.95
C ARG A 76 -8.17 -11.50 -8.26
N ARG A 77 -8.80 -11.04 -9.35
CA ARG A 77 -8.63 -11.62 -10.69
C ARG A 77 -7.15 -11.68 -11.10
N CYS A 78 -6.40 -10.60 -10.91
CA CYS A 78 -5.00 -10.55 -11.33
C CYS A 78 -4.05 -11.37 -10.43
N PHE A 79 -4.23 -11.33 -9.10
CA PHE A 79 -3.21 -11.78 -8.15
C PHE A 79 -3.62 -12.99 -7.30
N GLU A 80 -4.92 -13.30 -7.20
CA GLU A 80 -5.42 -14.51 -6.55
C GLU A 80 -5.78 -15.57 -7.62
N ASN A 81 -6.44 -15.16 -8.71
CA ASN A 81 -6.87 -16.07 -9.78
C ASN A 81 -5.86 -16.22 -10.93
N GLY A 82 -4.83 -15.37 -10.98
CA GLY A 82 -3.74 -15.44 -11.96
C GLY A 82 -4.09 -14.95 -13.37
N GLU A 83 -5.19 -14.22 -13.56
CA GLU A 83 -5.51 -13.62 -14.86
C GLU A 83 -4.48 -12.55 -15.26
N LYS A 84 -4.23 -12.39 -16.57
CA LYS A 84 -3.29 -11.37 -17.04
C LYS A 84 -3.83 -9.98 -16.72
N VAL A 85 -2.98 -9.13 -16.17
CA VAL A 85 -3.32 -7.74 -15.81
C VAL A 85 -3.84 -6.94 -17.01
N VAL A 86 -3.35 -7.24 -18.22
CA VAL A 86 -3.79 -6.58 -19.46
C VAL A 86 -5.25 -6.93 -19.75
N ASP A 87 -5.60 -8.21 -19.71
CA ASP A 87 -6.95 -8.69 -20.02
C ASP A 87 -7.97 -8.17 -18.99
N VAL A 88 -7.59 -8.16 -17.70
CA VAL A 88 -8.42 -7.60 -16.62
C VAL A 88 -8.57 -6.08 -16.77
N ALA A 89 -7.51 -5.38 -17.14
CA ALA A 89 -7.53 -3.94 -17.39
C ALA A 89 -8.47 -3.58 -18.54
N GLU A 90 -8.37 -4.29 -19.66
CA GLU A 90 -9.24 -4.10 -20.83
C GLU A 90 -10.70 -4.43 -20.49
N GLY A 91 -10.96 -5.56 -19.83
CA GLY A 91 -12.31 -5.97 -19.44
C GLY A 91 -13.00 -5.01 -18.45
N LEU A 92 -12.23 -4.38 -17.57
CA LEU A 92 -12.76 -3.38 -16.63
C LEU A 92 -12.72 -1.94 -17.18
N GLY A 93 -12.06 -1.72 -18.32
CA GLY A 93 -11.90 -0.41 -18.95
C GLY A 93 -10.87 0.51 -18.26
N TYR A 94 -9.99 -0.02 -17.41
CA TYR A 94 -8.96 0.78 -16.71
C TYR A 94 -7.57 0.47 -17.24
N SER A 95 -6.62 1.38 -17.06
CA SER A 95 -5.23 1.08 -17.41
C SER A 95 -4.61 0.05 -16.46
N THR A 96 -3.67 -0.75 -16.96
CA THR A 96 -2.84 -1.67 -16.14
C THR A 96 -2.15 -0.93 -14.99
N ALA A 97 -1.73 0.32 -15.22
CA ALA A 97 -1.15 1.20 -14.20
C ALA A 97 -2.11 1.47 -13.02
N CYS A 98 -3.42 1.56 -13.29
CA CYS A 98 -4.44 1.70 -12.23
C CYS A 98 -4.46 0.46 -11.33
N ILE A 99 -4.42 -0.74 -11.91
CA ILE A 99 -4.45 -2.01 -11.17
C ILE A 99 -3.23 -2.13 -10.26
N TYR A 100 -2.02 -1.86 -10.78
CA TYR A 100 -0.80 -1.87 -9.97
C TYR A 100 -0.83 -0.83 -8.85
N LYS A 101 -1.39 0.36 -9.12
CA LYS A 101 -1.58 1.39 -8.09
C LYS A 101 -2.53 0.92 -7.00
N TRP A 102 -3.64 0.25 -7.34
CA TRP A 102 -4.57 -0.30 -6.37
C TRP A 102 -3.95 -1.43 -5.57
N ARG A 103 -3.23 -2.37 -6.21
CA ARG A 103 -2.50 -3.42 -5.49
C ARG A 103 -1.51 -2.84 -4.48
N ARG A 104 -0.69 -1.86 -4.90
CA ARG A 104 0.25 -1.20 -3.99
C ARG A 104 -0.48 -0.58 -2.79
N LEU A 105 -1.60 0.10 -3.06
CA LEU A 105 -2.39 0.73 -2.01
C LEU A 105 -2.98 -0.30 -1.03
N TYR A 106 -3.51 -1.40 -1.56
CA TYR A 106 -4.03 -2.52 -0.79
C TYR A 106 -2.96 -3.16 0.11
N LEU A 107 -1.77 -3.45 -0.43
CA LEU A 107 -0.67 -4.00 0.36
C LEU A 107 -0.20 -3.07 1.48
N THR A 108 -0.21 -1.76 1.23
CA THR A 108 0.28 -0.78 2.23
C THR A 108 -0.74 -0.41 3.30
N LYS A 109 -2.04 -0.46 3.01
CA LYS A 109 -3.09 0.16 3.84
C LYS A 109 -4.38 -0.65 3.93
N GLY A 110 -4.38 -1.87 3.40
CA GLY A 110 -5.55 -2.74 3.38
C GLY A 110 -6.70 -2.24 2.51
N THR A 111 -7.84 -2.91 2.67
CA THR A 111 -9.06 -2.70 1.88
C THR A 111 -9.64 -1.28 1.99
N LEU A 112 -9.59 -0.68 3.19
CA LEU A 112 -10.17 0.64 3.45
C LEU A 112 -9.54 1.73 2.56
N ALA A 113 -8.25 1.59 2.23
CA ALA A 113 -7.56 2.56 1.40
C ALA A 113 -7.99 2.51 -0.08
N LEU A 114 -8.63 1.44 -0.54
CA LEU A 114 -9.16 1.36 -1.90
C LEU A 114 -10.42 2.20 -2.09
N GLN A 115 -11.08 2.64 -1.03
CA GLN A 115 -12.26 3.47 -1.14
C GLN A 115 -11.95 4.80 -1.83
N SER A 116 -12.86 5.23 -2.71
CA SER A 116 -12.78 6.54 -3.34
C SER A 116 -12.97 7.59 -2.26
N CYS A 117 -11.87 8.15 -1.75
CA CYS A 117 -11.93 9.35 -0.94
C CYS A 117 -12.26 10.53 -1.86
N ASN A 118 -13.51 10.61 -2.33
CA ASN A 118 -14.10 11.87 -2.73
C ASN A 118 -14.16 12.71 -1.45
N ARG A 119 -13.02 13.30 -1.11
CA ARG A 119 -12.83 14.17 0.04
C ARG A 119 -13.50 15.50 -0.23
N LYS A 120 -14.82 15.50 -0.42
CA LYS A 120 -15.63 16.53 0.22
C LYS A 120 -15.59 16.18 1.70
N LYS A 121 -14.47 16.45 2.37
CA LYS A 121 -14.46 16.45 3.83
C LYS A 121 -15.42 17.57 4.21
N PRO A 122 -16.60 17.30 4.79
CA PRO A 122 -17.41 18.39 5.31
C PRO A 122 -16.51 19.17 6.29
N ARG A 123 -16.48 20.50 6.12
CA ARG A 123 -15.82 21.36 7.11
C ARG A 123 -16.77 21.43 8.30
N GLY A 124 -16.30 21.06 9.48
CA GLY A 124 -17.10 21.03 10.71
C GLY A 124 -16.34 20.37 11.86
N PRO A 125 -16.93 20.35 13.07
CA PRO A 125 -16.40 19.59 14.20
C PRO A 125 -16.11 18.14 13.79
N LEU A 126 -15.00 17.60 14.26
CA LEU A 126 -14.69 16.19 14.07
C LEU A 126 -15.66 15.39 14.93
N GLU A 127 -16.49 14.56 14.32
CA GLU A 127 -17.18 13.51 15.07
C GLU A 127 -16.17 12.40 15.36
N GLU A 128 -16.15 11.92 16.60
CA GLU A 128 -15.42 10.71 16.95
C GLU A 128 -15.90 9.58 16.04
N GLY A 129 -14.95 8.87 15.44
CA GLY A 129 -15.26 7.74 14.58
C GLY A 129 -16.11 6.75 15.37
N LYS A 130 -17.25 6.34 14.80
CA LYS A 130 -17.99 5.21 15.33
C LYS A 130 -17.12 3.97 15.08
N ASP A 131 -16.73 3.28 16.13
CA ASP A 131 -16.16 1.94 15.96
C ASP A 131 -17.25 1.07 15.35
N ASP A 132 -17.13 0.77 14.06
CA ASP A 132 -18.08 -0.07 13.32
C ASP A 132 -18.07 -1.53 13.81
N PHE A 133 -17.14 -1.88 14.69
CA PHE A 133 -17.06 -3.17 15.35
C PHE A 133 -17.96 -3.18 16.57
N SER A 134 -18.84 -4.17 16.67
CA SER A 134 -19.60 -4.37 17.89
C SER A 134 -18.63 -4.64 19.03
N SER A 135 -18.81 -3.99 20.18
CA SER A 135 -18.06 -4.28 21.41
C SER A 135 -18.01 -5.78 21.72
N ALA A 136 -19.08 -6.51 21.35
CA ALA A 136 -19.14 -7.97 21.47
C ALA A 136 -18.11 -8.68 20.57
N GLU A 137 -17.94 -8.27 19.32
CA GLU A 137 -16.99 -8.88 18.37
C GLU A 137 -15.54 -8.66 18.83
N VAL A 138 -15.22 -7.43 19.27
CA VAL A 138 -13.91 -7.09 19.84
C VAL A 138 -13.63 -7.94 21.09
N SER A 139 -14.62 -8.08 21.97
CA SER A 139 -14.49 -8.91 23.17
C SER A 139 -14.27 -10.39 22.84
N ALA A 140 -14.97 -10.93 21.84
CA ALA A 140 -14.87 -12.32 21.43
C ALA A 140 -13.51 -12.61 20.79
N LEU A 141 -13.00 -11.69 19.97
CA LEU A 141 -11.68 -11.79 19.39
C LEU A 141 -10.58 -11.75 20.48
N ASN A 142 -10.71 -10.84 21.44
CA ASN A 142 -9.79 -10.75 22.58
C ASN A 142 -9.77 -12.03 23.43
N ARG A 143 -10.93 -12.69 23.63
CA ARG A 143 -10.98 -13.99 24.30
C ARG A 143 -10.17 -15.03 23.53
N LYS A 144 -10.40 -15.17 22.23
CA LYS A 144 -9.65 -16.12 21.38
C LYS A 144 -8.15 -15.86 21.40
N VAL A 145 -7.71 -14.60 21.40
CA VAL A 145 -6.29 -14.25 21.50
C VAL A 145 -5.70 -14.72 22.82
N ARG A 146 -6.39 -14.47 23.95
CA ARG A 146 -5.94 -14.91 25.27
C ARG A 146 -5.88 -16.44 25.40
N ASP A 147 -6.87 -17.14 24.86
CA ASP A 147 -6.91 -18.60 24.87
C ASP A 147 -5.71 -19.18 24.10
N LEU A 148 -5.44 -18.65 22.90
CA LEU A 148 -4.28 -19.04 22.10
C LEU A 148 -2.94 -18.68 22.78
N GLU A 149 -2.85 -17.54 23.45
CA GLU A 149 -1.67 -17.18 24.24
C GLU A 149 -1.43 -18.16 25.38
N MET A 150 -2.49 -18.61 26.05
CA MET A 150 -2.41 -19.61 27.12
C MET A 150 -1.98 -20.99 26.58
N GLU A 151 -2.54 -21.44 25.45
CA GLU A 151 -2.11 -22.68 24.80
C GLU A 151 -0.61 -22.65 24.45
N VAL A 152 -0.15 -21.55 23.86
CA VAL A 152 1.27 -21.35 23.54
C VAL A 152 2.13 -21.36 24.80
N ALA A 153 1.68 -20.76 25.89
CA ALA A 153 2.41 -20.76 27.16
C ALA A 153 2.56 -22.17 27.75
N ILE A 154 1.48 -22.95 27.77
CA ILE A 154 1.48 -24.34 28.24
C ILE A 154 2.44 -25.18 27.39
N LEU A 155 2.34 -25.08 26.06
CA LEU A 155 3.21 -25.83 25.14
C LEU A 155 4.69 -25.47 25.29
N LYS A 156 5.01 -24.22 25.57
CA LYS A 156 6.40 -23.80 25.85
C LYS A 156 6.91 -24.36 27.16
N GLU A 157 6.08 -24.38 28.20
CA GLU A 157 6.50 -24.89 29.51
C GLU A 157 6.65 -26.41 29.50
N THR A 158 5.74 -27.16 28.87
CA THR A 158 5.89 -28.62 28.72
C THR A 158 7.15 -28.98 27.95
N LEU A 159 7.48 -28.24 26.90
CA LEU A 159 8.73 -28.41 26.15
C LEU A 159 9.97 -28.08 27.00
N ASN A 160 9.88 -27.10 27.91
CA ASN A 160 10.97 -26.75 28.82
C ASN A 160 11.24 -27.87 29.82
N ILE A 161 10.19 -28.48 30.37
CA ILE A 161 10.29 -29.63 31.28
C ILE A 161 10.93 -30.83 30.54
N LEU A 162 10.41 -31.17 29.36
CA LEU A 162 10.94 -32.29 28.55
C LEU A 162 12.41 -32.10 28.14
N LYS A 163 12.85 -30.85 27.95
CA LYS A 163 14.26 -30.54 27.67
C LYS A 163 15.16 -30.64 28.89
N LYS A 164 14.60 -30.56 30.10
CA LYS A 164 15.35 -30.56 31.37
C LYS A 164 15.46 -31.94 32.01
N ASP A 165 14.66 -32.92 31.60
CA ASP A 165 14.81 -34.31 32.06
C ASP A 165 15.96 -35.01 31.30
N PRO A 166 17.10 -35.32 31.96
CA PRO A 166 18.02 -36.29 31.41
C PRO A 166 17.29 -37.64 31.53
N GLY A 167 16.89 -38.21 30.39
CA GLY A 167 16.01 -39.37 30.33
C GLY A 167 16.38 -40.47 31.35
N VAL A 168 15.35 -41.08 31.93
CA VAL A 168 15.47 -42.31 32.74
C VAL A 168 16.39 -43.29 32.01
N ASP A 169 17.53 -43.63 32.63
CA ASP A 169 18.49 -44.58 32.09
C ASP A 169 17.84 -45.96 32.00
N VAL A 170 17.49 -46.35 30.77
CA VAL A 170 16.84 -47.62 30.44
C VAL A 170 17.72 -48.81 30.84
N SER A 171 19.02 -48.58 31.08
CA SER A 171 19.97 -49.59 31.56
C SER A 171 19.63 -50.10 32.97
N ALA A 172 18.89 -49.33 33.78
CA ALA A 172 18.47 -49.71 35.13
C ALA A 172 17.36 -50.77 35.18
N LEU A 173 16.66 -51.02 34.06
CA LEU A 173 15.56 -52.01 34.00
C LEU A 173 16.02 -53.41 33.55
N ASN A 174 17.29 -53.58 33.16
CA ASN A 174 17.81 -54.87 32.66
C ASN A 174 18.45 -55.77 33.73
N TYR A 175 18.45 -55.38 35.01
CA TYR A 175 18.98 -56.19 36.10
C TYR A 175 17.89 -56.56 37.12
N LEU A 176 17.05 -57.54 36.78
CA LEU A 176 16.35 -58.36 37.77
C LEU A 176 16.90 -59.79 37.70
N PRO A 177 17.83 -60.18 38.59
CA PRO A 177 18.28 -61.55 38.70
C PRO A 177 17.31 -62.32 39.60
N GLY A 178 16.52 -63.24 39.05
CA GLY A 178 15.78 -64.16 39.92
C GLY A 178 14.48 -64.74 39.41
N LEU A 179 14.40 -65.16 38.15
CA LEU A 179 13.45 -66.21 37.77
C LEU A 179 14.20 -67.24 36.91
N THR A 180 14.85 -68.16 37.61
CA THR A 180 15.30 -69.43 37.05
C THR A 180 14.06 -70.21 36.61
N CYS A 181 13.85 -70.36 35.31
CA CYS A 181 12.92 -71.35 34.77
C CYS A 181 13.47 -72.76 35.06
N PRO A 182 12.71 -73.67 35.68
CA PRO A 182 13.14 -75.06 35.76
C PRO A 182 12.91 -75.76 34.42
N ALA A 183 13.87 -76.58 34.08
CA ALA A 183 13.96 -77.37 32.86
C ALA A 183 12.92 -78.50 32.79
N ALA A 184 12.62 -78.84 31.53
CA ALA A 184 12.33 -80.17 31.00
C ALA A 184 11.08 -80.92 31.47
N TYR A 185 10.17 -81.13 30.52
CA TYR A 185 9.56 -82.44 30.30
C TYR A 185 9.46 -82.68 28.79
N SER A 186 10.36 -83.54 28.31
CA SER A 186 10.19 -84.34 27.10
C SER A 186 9.11 -85.38 27.34
N ILE A 187 8.15 -85.55 26.43
CA ILE A 187 7.57 -86.85 26.07
C ILE A 187 7.32 -86.92 24.57
N THR A 188 7.67 -88.09 24.09
CA THR A 188 7.73 -88.73 22.77
C THR A 188 6.36 -89.05 22.15
N THR A 189 6.38 -89.18 20.81
CA THR A 189 5.48 -89.93 19.89
C THR A 189 4.22 -89.23 19.40
#